data_AF-A0A9X7JT26-F1
#
_entry.id   AF-A0A9X7JT26-F1
#
_cell.length_a   1.000
_cell.length_b   1.000
_cell.length_c   1.000
_cell.angle_alpha   90.00
_cell.angle_beta   90.00
_cell.angle_gamma   90.00
#
_symmetry.space_group_name_H-M   'P 1'
#
loop_
_entity.id
_entity.type
_entity.pdbx_description
1 polymer ?
#
loop_
_entity_poly.entity_id
_entity_poly.type
_entity_poly.pdbx_seq_one_letter_code
_entity_poly.pdbx_strand_id
1 'polypeptide(L)'
;MRLERSPCRLPEEGWGLLILRGGVVLSGKEWTDDGEAHEVHSLKKRALKETGPVPIPPEFVALLREHVDRFGTASDGRLFRSGRDLYVQIAAYNKNWKKARETALSKEEQSSLVAKRPYDLRHAGISFWLHSGVDPAECARRAGQSIEVMFRVYAKVLAAGQERANQRIEAAMKEWQRDGT
;
A
#
# COMPACT_ATOMS: atom_id res chain seq x y z
N MET A 1 -9.92 -5.96 -1.43
CA MET A 1 -8.71 -6.01 -2.28
C MET A 1 -8.38 -7.47 -2.60
N ARG A 2 -8.09 -7.81 -3.85
CA ARG A 2 -7.73 -9.18 -4.27
C ARG A 2 -6.28 -9.14 -4.77
N LEU A 3 -5.36 -9.73 -4.00
CA LEU A 3 -3.94 -9.85 -4.34
C LEU A 3 -3.62 -11.32 -4.52
N GLU A 4 -3.22 -11.69 -5.72
CA GLU A 4 -2.93 -13.08 -6.11
C GLU A 4 -1.43 -13.31 -6.20
N ARG A 5 -0.98 -14.54 -5.90
CA ARG A 5 0.44 -14.88 -5.94
C ARG A 5 1.02 -14.87 -7.35
N SER A 6 0.28 -15.40 -8.31
CA SER A 6 0.74 -15.64 -9.69
C SER A 6 1.23 -14.36 -10.39
N PRO A 7 0.48 -13.23 -10.36
CA PRO A 7 0.93 -12.02 -11.03
C PRO A 7 1.97 -11.22 -10.21
N CYS A 8 2.37 -11.66 -9.02
CA CYS A 8 3.38 -10.97 -8.21
C CYS A 8 4.80 -11.48 -8.49
N ARG A 9 5.76 -10.56 -8.64
CA ARG A 9 7.19 -10.88 -8.68
C ARG A 9 7.77 -10.75 -7.28
N LEU A 10 8.13 -11.87 -6.66
CA LEU A 10 8.71 -11.94 -5.32
C LEU A 10 10.08 -12.64 -5.39
N PRO A 11 11.15 -11.94 -5.86
CA PRO A 11 12.48 -12.54 -5.96
C PRO A 11 13.04 -12.90 -4.57
N GLU A 12 14.08 -13.73 -4.51
CA GLU A 12 14.76 -14.03 -3.24
C GLU A 12 15.49 -12.80 -2.69
N GLU A 13 16.05 -11.98 -3.57
CA GLU A 13 16.75 -10.75 -3.23
C GLU A 13 16.28 -9.59 -4.11
N GLY A 14 16.34 -8.38 -3.56
CA GLY A 14 16.02 -7.15 -4.28
C GLY A 14 14.53 -6.83 -4.37
N TRP A 15 14.20 -5.92 -5.29
CA TRP A 15 12.87 -5.35 -5.42
C TRP A 15 11.87 -6.30 -6.06
N GLY A 16 10.67 -6.35 -5.47
CA GLY A 16 9.54 -7.09 -6.01
C GLY A 16 8.54 -6.20 -6.72
N LEU A 17 7.50 -6.84 -7.24
CA LEU A 17 6.41 -6.19 -7.97
C LEU A 17 5.07 -6.80 -7.58
N LEU A 18 4.15 -5.97 -7.11
CA LEU A 18 2.76 -6.35 -6.91
C LEU A 18 1.94 -5.90 -8.12
N ILE A 19 1.19 -6.82 -8.70
CA ILE A 19 0.21 -6.53 -9.75
C ILE A 19 -1.17 -6.61 -9.13
N LEU A 20 -1.81 -5.45 -9.01
CA LEU A 20 -3.12 -5.31 -8.38
C LEU A 20 -4.21 -5.39 -9.44
N ARG A 21 -5.08 -6.41 -9.34
CA ARG A 21 -6.24 -6.59 -10.23
C ARG A 21 -7.52 -6.21 -9.50
N GLY A 22 -8.01 -4.99 -9.75
CA GLY A 22 -9.26 -4.51 -9.17
C GLY A 22 -9.31 -4.56 -7.64
N GLY A 23 -10.51 -4.48 -7.08
CA GLY A 23 -10.74 -4.62 -5.65
C GLY A 23 -12.03 -5.37 -5.40
N VAL A 24 -12.09 -6.15 -4.33
CA VAL A 24 -13.35 -6.70 -3.80
C VAL A 24 -13.73 -5.83 -2.60
N VAL A 25 -14.98 -5.36 -2.58
CA VAL A 25 -15.60 -4.68 -1.44
C VAL A 25 -16.49 -5.71 -0.76
N LEU A 26 -16.25 -5.95 0.53
CA LEU A 26 -17.14 -6.77 1.34
C LEU A 26 -18.24 -5.85 1.86
N SER A 27 -19.37 -5.77 1.15
CA SER A 27 -20.59 -5.12 1.64
C SER A 27 -21.35 -6.08 2.55
N GLY A 28 -21.98 -5.57 3.61
CA GLY A 28 -22.92 -6.37 4.40
C GLY A 28 -24.12 -6.78 3.56
N LYS A 29 -24.75 -7.91 3.89
CA LYS A 29 -25.93 -8.49 3.19
C LYS A 29 -27.11 -7.52 2.97
N GLU A 30 -27.12 -6.37 3.64
CA GLU A 30 -28.16 -5.34 3.55
C GLU A 30 -27.98 -4.37 2.35
N TRP A 31 -26.92 -4.52 1.53
CA TRP A 31 -26.59 -3.60 0.44
C TRP A 31 -26.06 -4.30 -0.82
N THR A 32 -26.66 -5.41 -1.22
CA THR A 32 -26.32 -6.12 -2.47
C THR A 32 -27.59 -6.48 -3.24
N ASP A 33 -27.65 -6.15 -4.53
CA ASP A 33 -28.84 -6.40 -5.38
C ASP A 33 -29.07 -7.89 -5.66
N ASP A 34 -28.05 -8.74 -5.44
CA ASP A 34 -28.09 -10.17 -5.75
C ASP A 34 -28.14 -11.09 -4.51
N GLY A 35 -28.27 -10.54 -3.30
CA GLY A 35 -28.42 -11.34 -2.07
C GLY A 35 -27.17 -12.11 -1.58
N GLU A 36 -26.05 -12.02 -2.29
CA GLU A 36 -24.76 -12.59 -1.88
C GLU A 36 -23.94 -11.62 -1.02
N ALA A 37 -23.32 -12.09 0.06
CA ALA A 37 -22.57 -11.26 1.01
C ALA A 37 -21.25 -10.65 0.45
N HIS A 38 -20.99 -10.82 -0.84
CA HIS A 38 -19.75 -10.48 -1.53
C HIS A 38 -20.05 -9.95 -2.94
N GLU A 39 -20.13 -8.64 -3.09
CA GLU A 39 -20.09 -8.02 -4.43
C GLU A 39 -18.64 -7.77 -4.86
N VAL A 40 -18.23 -8.45 -5.93
CA VAL A 40 -16.99 -8.11 -6.65
C VAL A 40 -17.24 -6.83 -7.44
N HIS A 41 -17.26 -5.69 -6.77
CA HIS A 41 -17.33 -4.41 -7.47
C HIS A 41 -15.96 -3.97 -7.99
N SER A 42 -15.88 -3.69 -9.29
CA SER A 42 -14.81 -2.87 -9.85
C SER A 42 -14.64 -1.58 -9.04
N LEU A 43 -13.42 -1.28 -8.60
CA LEU A 43 -13.09 -0.04 -7.88
C LEU A 43 -13.61 1.18 -8.67
N LYS A 44 -14.70 1.80 -8.19
CA LYS A 44 -15.30 3.09 -8.64
C LYS A 44 -14.98 3.51 -10.07
N LYS A 45 -15.91 3.30 -11.02
CA LYS A 45 -15.99 4.00 -12.33
C LYS A 45 -14.64 4.25 -13.04
N ARG A 46 -13.69 3.33 -12.90
CA ARG A 46 -12.56 3.21 -13.83
C ARG A 46 -12.79 1.90 -14.54
N ALA A 47 -13.02 1.96 -15.84
CA ALA A 47 -12.95 0.81 -16.71
C ALA A 47 -11.73 -0.01 -16.31
N LEU A 48 -11.96 -1.26 -15.88
CA LEU A 48 -11.11 -2.47 -15.83
C LEU A 48 -9.59 -2.35 -16.09
N LYS A 49 -8.96 -1.23 -15.78
CA LYS A 49 -7.54 -0.99 -15.98
C LYS A 49 -6.87 -1.42 -14.71
N GLU A 50 -6.18 -2.54 -14.83
CA GLU A 50 -5.04 -2.93 -14.02
C GLU A 50 -4.45 -1.69 -13.33
N THR A 51 -4.59 -1.64 -12.01
CA THR A 51 -3.76 -0.74 -11.20
C THR A 51 -2.33 -1.14 -11.52
N GLY A 52 -1.61 -0.22 -12.17
CA GLY A 52 -0.28 -0.49 -12.72
C GLY A 52 0.66 -1.09 -11.66
N PRO A 53 1.72 -1.79 -12.08
CA PRO A 53 2.58 -2.54 -11.18
C PRO A 53 3.15 -1.64 -10.08
N VAL A 54 3.06 -2.11 -8.84
CA VAL A 54 3.55 -1.40 -7.65
C VAL A 54 4.84 -2.08 -7.19
N PRO A 55 6.01 -1.45 -7.35
CA PRO A 55 7.25 -2.03 -6.86
C PRO A 55 7.24 -2.02 -5.34
N ILE A 56 7.73 -3.10 -4.75
CA ILE A 56 7.82 -3.28 -3.30
C ILE A 56 9.28 -3.50 -2.89
N PRO A 57 9.70 -2.90 -1.76
CA PRO A 57 11.09 -2.98 -1.31
C PRO A 57 11.44 -4.41 -0.85
N PRO A 58 12.74 -4.77 -0.80
CA PRO A 58 13.20 -6.11 -0.47
C PRO A 58 12.65 -6.65 0.85
N GLU A 59 12.54 -5.80 1.87
CA GLU A 59 12.00 -6.18 3.18
C GLU A 59 10.54 -6.63 3.08
N PHE A 60 9.74 -5.97 2.23
CA PHE A 60 8.35 -6.37 2.02
C PHE A 60 8.24 -7.64 1.17
N VAL A 61 9.16 -7.85 0.22
CA VAL A 61 9.25 -9.12 -0.52
C VAL A 61 9.50 -10.28 0.43
N ALA A 62 10.47 -10.14 1.33
CA ALA A 62 10.80 -11.16 2.32
C ALA A 62 9.58 -11.51 3.20
N LEU A 63 8.88 -10.49 3.72
CA LEU A 63 7.66 -10.69 4.52
C LEU A 63 6.55 -11.43 3.75
N LEU A 64 6.33 -11.09 2.47
CA LEU A 64 5.33 -11.77 1.67
C LEU A 64 5.72 -13.21 1.34
N ARG A 65 7.01 -13.48 1.12
CA ARG A 65 7.52 -14.85 0.92
C ARG A 65 7.33 -15.68 2.18
N GLU A 66 7.76 -15.18 3.34
CA GLU A 66 7.56 -15.85 4.63
C GLU A 66 6.08 -16.15 4.88
N HIS A 67 5.19 -15.20 4.59
CA HIS A 67 3.75 -15.42 4.70
C HIS A 67 3.26 -16.55 3.78
N VAL A 68 3.69 -16.56 2.52
CA VAL A 68 3.31 -17.61 1.55
C VAL A 68 3.86 -18.97 1.96
N ASP A 69 5.10 -19.03 2.43
CA ASP A 69 5.72 -20.28 2.86
C ASP A 69 5.02 -20.84 4.10
N ARG A 70 4.61 -19.97 5.02
CA ARG A 70 3.95 -20.35 6.28
C ARG A 70 2.48 -20.71 6.11
N PHE A 71 1.73 -19.98 5.28
CA PHE A 71 0.27 -20.07 5.21
C PHE A 71 -0.27 -20.59 3.88
N GLY A 72 0.59 -20.72 2.86
CA GLY A 72 0.20 -21.01 1.49
C GLY A 72 -0.65 -19.90 0.88
N THR A 73 -1.29 -20.23 -0.24
CA THR A 73 -2.29 -19.39 -0.89
C THR A 73 -3.69 -19.98 -0.72
N ALA A 74 -4.70 -19.19 -1.04
CA ALA A 74 -6.04 -19.73 -1.20
C ALA A 74 -6.15 -20.65 -2.43
N SER A 75 -7.21 -21.44 -2.51
CA SER A 75 -7.51 -22.28 -3.68
C SER A 75 -7.63 -21.49 -4.99
N ASP A 76 -8.06 -20.23 -4.90
CA ASP A 76 -8.13 -19.28 -6.02
C ASP A 76 -6.87 -18.40 -6.17
N GLY A 77 -5.79 -18.73 -5.46
CA GLY A 77 -4.48 -18.08 -5.58
C GLY A 77 -4.31 -16.77 -4.79
N ARG A 78 -5.31 -16.33 -4.01
CA ARG A 78 -5.18 -15.16 -3.13
C ARG A 78 -4.10 -15.37 -2.06
N LEU A 79 -3.32 -14.32 -1.79
CA LEU A 79 -2.29 -14.32 -0.73
C LEU A 79 -2.90 -14.29 0.69
N PHE A 80 -3.99 -13.53 0.86
CA PHE A 80 -4.61 -13.33 2.16
C PHE A 80 -5.97 -14.03 2.22
N ARG A 81 -6.10 -14.95 3.16
CA ARG A 81 -7.30 -15.78 3.38
C ARG A 81 -7.61 -15.93 4.86
N SER A 82 -8.86 -16.24 5.15
CA SER A 82 -9.25 -16.78 6.45
C SER A 82 -8.81 -18.25 6.58
N GLY A 83 -8.89 -18.80 7.81
CA GLY A 83 -8.59 -20.21 8.05
C GLY A 83 -9.47 -21.19 7.26
N ARG A 84 -10.62 -20.76 6.73
CA ARG A 84 -11.54 -21.55 5.90
C ARG A 84 -11.43 -21.22 4.40
N ASP A 85 -10.33 -20.63 3.98
CA ASP A 85 -10.08 -20.23 2.60
C ASP A 85 -10.98 -19.09 2.05
N LEU A 86 -11.85 -18.53 2.90
CA LEU A 86 -12.70 -17.38 2.55
C LEU A 86 -11.94 -16.05 2.64
N TYR A 87 -12.56 -14.98 2.15
CA TYR A 87 -12.05 -13.62 2.34
C TYR A 87 -11.85 -13.28 3.82
N VAL A 88 -10.81 -12.49 4.10
CA VAL A 88 -10.57 -11.93 5.43
C VAL A 88 -11.71 -10.98 5.77
N GLN A 89 -12.46 -11.31 6.82
CA GLN A 89 -13.57 -10.50 7.30
C GLN A 89 -13.07 -9.22 7.94
N ILE A 90 -13.76 -8.10 7.70
CA ILE A 90 -13.39 -6.78 8.24
C ILE A 90 -13.34 -6.81 9.77
N ALA A 91 -14.27 -7.49 10.42
CA ALA A 91 -14.28 -7.63 11.88
C ALA A 91 -13.03 -8.37 12.40
N ALA A 92 -12.61 -9.45 11.73
CA ALA A 92 -11.40 -10.18 12.08
C ALA A 92 -10.14 -9.33 11.84
N TYR A 93 -10.11 -8.58 10.73
CA TYR A 93 -9.03 -7.65 10.43
C TYR A 93 -8.90 -6.55 11.48
N ASN A 94 -10.01 -5.90 11.86
CA ASN A 94 -10.01 -4.85 12.89
C ASN A 94 -9.63 -5.40 14.27
N LYS A 95 -10.06 -6.60 14.63
CA LYS A 95 -9.65 -7.27 15.87
C LYS A 95 -8.14 -7.52 15.90
N ASN A 96 -7.58 -8.03 14.80
CA ASN A 96 -6.14 -8.26 14.70
C ASN A 96 -5.35 -6.95 14.67
N TRP A 97 -5.89 -5.90 14.04
CA TRP A 97 -5.30 -4.56 14.05
C TRP A 97 -5.21 -3.99 15.47
N LYS A 98 -6.28 -4.11 16.26
CA LYS A 98 -6.26 -3.68 17.66
C LYS A 98 -5.14 -4.38 18.44
N LYS A 99 -5.00 -5.70 18.30
CA LYS A 99 -3.92 -6.47 18.93
C LYS A 99 -2.54 -6.01 18.47
N ALA A 100 -2.36 -5.78 17.16
CA ALA A 100 -1.10 -5.28 16.62
C ALA A 100 -0.72 -3.92 17.22
N ARG A 101 -1.69 -3.01 17.39
CA ARG A 101 -1.46 -1.73 18.10
C ARG A 101 -1.07 -1.94 19.56
N GLU A 102 -1.75 -2.84 20.27
CA GLU A 102 -1.44 -3.16 21.68
C GLU A 102 -0.02 -3.72 21.86
N THR A 103 0.48 -4.47 20.87
CA THR A 103 1.84 -5.03 20.88
C THR A 103 2.90 -4.00 20.46
N ALA A 104 2.63 -3.15 19.48
CA ALA A 104 3.64 -2.28 18.87
C ALA A 104 3.73 -0.88 19.50
N LEU A 105 2.66 -0.39 20.15
CA LEU A 105 2.58 0.99 20.64
C LEU A 105 2.57 1.05 22.18
N SER A 106 3.17 2.10 22.72
CA SER A 106 3.06 2.44 24.14
C SER A 106 1.63 2.79 24.54
N LYS A 107 1.31 2.79 25.85
CA LYS A 107 -0.03 3.15 26.34
C LYS A 107 -0.46 4.57 25.95
N GLU A 108 0.50 5.49 25.88
CA GLU A 108 0.28 6.88 25.46
C GLU A 108 0.00 6.97 23.95
N GLU A 109 0.76 6.26 23.12
CA GLU A 109 0.51 6.21 21.68
C GLU A 109 -0.82 5.52 21.35
N GLN A 110 -1.21 4.50 22.13
CA GLN A 110 -2.49 3.82 21.96
C GLN A 110 -3.69 4.75 22.21
N SER A 111 -3.58 5.67 23.18
CA SER A 111 -4.62 6.67 23.48
C SER A 111 -4.65 7.82 22.47
N SER A 112 -3.56 8.02 21.72
CA SER A 112 -3.49 8.98 20.62
C SER A 112 -4.20 8.50 19.34
N LEU A 113 -4.18 9.35 18.30
CA LEU A 113 -4.68 9.01 16.97
C LEU A 113 -3.70 8.18 16.11
N VAL A 114 -2.50 7.89 16.63
CA VAL A 114 -1.49 7.11 15.90
C VAL A 114 -2.03 5.72 15.55
N ALA A 115 -1.97 5.43 14.24
CA ALA A 115 -2.37 4.14 13.67
C ALA A 115 -3.79 3.70 14.10
N LYS A 116 -4.69 4.66 14.42
CA LYS A 116 -6.04 4.35 14.94
C LYS A 116 -6.82 3.44 13.98
N ARG A 117 -6.68 3.67 12.68
CA ARG A 117 -7.26 2.85 11.61
C ARG A 117 -6.14 2.25 10.76
N PRO A 118 -6.34 1.05 10.20
CA PRO A 118 -5.41 0.48 9.22
C PRO A 118 -5.17 1.41 8.01
N TYR A 119 -6.19 2.17 7.60
CA TYR A 119 -6.07 3.14 6.51
C TYR A 119 -5.08 4.27 6.81
N ASP A 120 -4.79 4.56 8.08
CA ASP A 120 -3.80 5.59 8.44
C ASP A 120 -2.38 5.16 8.03
N LEU A 121 -2.08 3.85 7.92
CA LEU A 121 -0.82 3.35 7.36
C LEU A 121 -0.61 3.73 5.90
N ARG A 122 -1.70 3.83 5.12
CA ARG A 122 -1.62 4.28 3.73
C ARG A 122 -1.17 5.73 3.65
N HIS A 123 -1.71 6.59 4.53
CA HIS A 123 -1.27 7.97 4.63
C HIS A 123 0.19 8.06 5.08
N ALA A 124 0.58 7.28 6.10
CA ALA A 124 1.96 7.24 6.57
C ALA A 124 2.93 6.79 5.46
N GLY A 125 2.59 5.74 4.71
CA GLY A 125 3.42 5.23 3.62
C GLY A 125 3.59 6.24 2.47
N ILE A 126 2.52 6.92 2.05
CA ILE A 126 2.61 7.95 1.02
C ILE A 126 3.45 9.14 1.51
N SER A 127 3.21 9.61 2.74
CA SER A 127 4.03 10.66 3.35
C SER A 127 5.50 10.26 3.43
N PHE A 128 5.79 9.00 3.77
CA PHE A 128 7.15 8.47 3.84
C PHE A 128 7.83 8.48 2.46
N TRP A 129 7.16 8.06 1.39
CA TRP A 129 7.71 8.13 0.03
C TRP A 129 8.02 9.56 -0.40
N LEU A 130 7.08 10.49 -0.18
CA LEU A 130 7.28 11.90 -0.52
C LEU A 130 8.41 12.52 0.30
N HIS A 131 8.46 12.23 1.60
CA HIS A 131 9.52 12.70 2.48
C HIS A 131 10.89 12.14 2.08
N SER A 132 10.93 10.89 1.61
CA SER A 132 12.12 10.26 1.01
C SER A 132 12.51 10.85 -0.34
N GLY A 133 11.68 11.76 -0.86
CA GLY A 133 11.86 12.47 -2.12
C GLY A 133 11.56 11.63 -3.35
N VAL A 134 10.69 10.62 -3.24
CA VAL A 134 10.11 9.98 -4.42
C VAL A 134 9.23 11.00 -5.14
N ASP A 135 9.29 11.00 -6.47
CA ASP A 135 8.51 11.92 -7.29
C ASP A 135 6.99 11.85 -6.96
N PRO A 136 6.29 12.99 -6.81
CA PRO A 136 4.86 13.01 -6.48
C PRO A 136 3.97 12.28 -7.51
N ALA A 137 4.29 12.32 -8.80
CA ALA A 137 3.55 11.60 -9.83
C ALA A 137 3.75 10.09 -9.69
N GLU A 138 4.98 9.64 -9.41
CA GLU A 138 5.26 8.22 -9.12
C GLU A 138 4.54 7.75 -7.84
N CYS A 139 4.53 8.56 -6.78
CA CYS A 139 3.77 8.27 -5.57
C CYS A 139 2.26 8.18 -5.88
N ALA A 140 1.72 9.07 -6.71
CA ALA A 140 0.31 9.09 -7.08
C ALA A 140 -0.06 7.85 -7.90
N ARG A 141 0.80 7.47 -8.85
CA ARG A 141 0.68 6.24 -9.64
C ARG A 141 0.65 5.00 -8.75
N ARG A 142 1.63 4.83 -7.86
CA ARG A 142 1.70 3.69 -6.91
C ARG A 142 0.51 3.65 -5.97
N ALA A 143 0.05 4.81 -5.50
CA ALA A 143 -1.12 4.91 -4.65
C ALA A 143 -2.44 4.69 -5.42
N GLY A 144 -2.47 4.88 -6.74
CA GLY A 144 -3.72 4.84 -7.54
C GLY A 144 -4.62 6.07 -7.35
N GLN A 145 -4.06 7.20 -6.91
CA GLN A 145 -4.76 8.48 -6.74
C GLN A 145 -4.33 9.51 -7.78
N SER A 146 -5.10 10.58 -7.96
CA SER A 146 -4.68 11.66 -8.86
C SER A 146 -3.53 12.46 -8.27
N ILE A 147 -2.71 13.06 -9.14
CA ILE A 147 -1.63 13.95 -8.73
C ILE A 147 -2.16 15.20 -8.01
N GLU A 148 -3.34 15.71 -8.38
CA GLU A 148 -4.02 16.78 -7.63
C GLU A 148 -4.32 16.38 -6.18
N VAL A 149 -4.79 15.15 -5.94
CA VAL A 149 -4.99 14.66 -4.57
C VAL A 149 -3.66 14.59 -3.83
N MET A 150 -2.57 14.23 -4.52
CA MET A 150 -1.23 14.21 -3.92
C MET A 150 -0.83 15.60 -3.43
N PHE A 151 -0.90 16.61 -4.30
CA PHE A 151 -0.54 17.99 -3.93
C PHE A 151 -1.47 18.57 -2.86
N ARG A 152 -2.79 18.32 -2.96
CA ARG A 152 -3.75 18.86 -1.99
C ARG A 152 -3.59 18.25 -0.60
N VAL A 153 -3.44 16.93 -0.50
CA VAL A 153 -3.44 16.22 0.79
C VAL A 153 -2.06 16.24 1.45
N TYR A 154 -0.98 16.21 0.67
CA TYR A 154 0.38 16.04 1.18
C TYR A 154 1.26 17.30 1.02
N ALA A 155 0.67 18.47 0.73
CA ALA A 155 1.38 19.75 0.60
C ALA A 155 2.37 20.00 1.75
N LYS A 156 1.98 19.71 2.99
CA LYS A 156 2.82 19.93 4.17
C LYS A 156 4.10 19.10 4.16
N VAL A 157 4.02 17.85 3.70
CA VAL A 157 5.18 16.95 3.61
C VAL A 157 6.15 17.45 2.53
N LEU A 158 5.60 17.93 1.41
CA LEU A 158 6.38 18.52 0.32
C LEU A 158 7.08 19.82 0.75
N ALA A 159 6.38 20.69 1.47
CA ALA A 159 6.92 21.96 1.96
C ALA A 159 8.07 21.77 2.98
N ALA A 160 7.98 20.75 3.83
CA ALA A 160 9.03 20.41 4.80
C ALA A 160 10.33 19.86 4.15
N GLY A 161 10.35 19.67 2.82
CA GLY A 161 11.45 19.09 2.08
C GLY A 161 12.47 20.08 1.51
N GLN A 162 12.38 21.38 1.81
CA GLN A 162 13.20 22.42 1.16
C GLN A 162 14.71 22.13 1.25
N GLU A 163 15.22 21.80 2.44
CA GLU A 163 16.65 21.50 2.62
C GLU A 163 17.09 20.28 1.79
N ARG A 164 16.26 19.24 1.76
CA ARG A 164 16.52 18.04 0.95
C ARG A 164 16.46 18.33 -0.55
N ALA A 165 15.59 19.25 -0.97
CA ALA A 165 15.51 19.71 -2.35
C ALA A 165 16.80 20.47 -2.73
N ASN A 166 17.29 21.35 -1.86
CA ASN A 166 18.56 22.06 -2.06
C ASN A 166 19.73 21.08 -2.23
N GLN A 167 19.85 20.08 -1.34
CA GLN A 167 20.91 19.06 -1.41
C GLN A 167 20.88 18.27 -2.73
N ARG A 168 19.68 17.98 -3.25
CA ARG A 168 19.52 17.31 -4.55
C ARG A 168 19.95 18.19 -5.72
N ILE A 169 19.58 19.47 -5.70
CA ILE A 169 20.02 20.44 -6.70
C ILE A 169 21.54 20.55 -6.66
N GLU A 170 22.13 20.68 -5.47
CA GLU A 170 23.59 20.77 -5.30
C GLU A 170 24.31 19.52 -5.83
N ALA A 171 23.79 18.32 -5.52
CA ALA A 171 24.35 17.07 -6.04
C ALA A 171 24.28 16.99 -7.57
N ALA A 172 23.13 17.30 -8.17
CA ALA A 172 22.96 17.30 -9.62
C ALA A 172 23.87 18.32 -10.33
N MET A 173 24.07 19.50 -9.73
CA MET A 173 24.99 20.51 -10.26
C MET A 173 26.45 20.01 -10.23
N LYS A 174 26.85 19.29 -9.17
CA LYS A 174 28.19 18.67 -9.09
C LYS A 174 28.39 17.56 -10.11
N GLU A 175 27.37 16.73 -10.36
CA GLU A 175 27.41 15.70 -11.41
C GLU A 175 27.55 16.34 -12.79
N TRP A 176 26.74 17.35 -13.09
CA TRP A 176 26.81 18.07 -14.36
C TRP A 176 28.18 18.70 -14.63
N GLN A 177 28.82 19.27 -13.61
CA GLN A 177 30.18 19.83 -13.73
C GLN A 177 31.25 18.77 -13.98
N ARG A 178 31.04 17.53 -13.51
CA ARG A 178 31.97 16.40 -13.72
C ARG A 178 31.85 15.80 -15.11
N ASP A 179 30.62 15.70 -15.61
CA ASP A 179 30.32 15.12 -16.93
C ASP A 179 30.49 16.13 -18.07
N GLY A 180 30.68 17.42 -17.75
CA GLY A 180 30.87 18.53 -18.68
C GLY A 180 32.33 18.89 -19.00
N THR A 181 33.29 17.96 -18.81
CA THR A 181 34.69 18.10 -19.26
C THR A 181 35.03 17.01 -20.27
#